data_AF-A0A0N4THK4-F1
#
_entry.id   AF-A0A0N4THK4-F1
#
_cell.length_a   1.000
_cell.length_b   1.000
_cell.length_c   1.000
_cell.angle_alpha   90.00
_cell.angle_beta   90.00
_cell.angle_gamma   90.00
#
_symmetry.space_group_name_H-M   'P 1'
#
loop_
_entity.id
_entity.type
_entity.pdbx_description
1 polymer ?
#
loop_
_entity_poly.entity_id
_entity_poly.type
_entity_poly.pdbx_seq_one_letter_code
_entity_poly.pdbx_strand_id
1 'polypeptide(L)'
;MELSSIANLQCDIFINALSACASSSCIQQIGNLINSRLITNEFIFSSLAMLSNPTIDIINSIATFIDNIPFNGFLAISSLVQSYCITHSNCQMELSVQRIIHSISSKLPSNCYVGQEFDEIKVRIFQILLSVIDDRYLSMIIISI
;
A
#
# COMPACT_ATOMS: atom_id res chain seq x y z
N MET A 1 -2.04 -15.58 -25.72
CA MET A 1 -2.97 -14.51 -26.14
C MET A 1 -2.66 -13.31 -25.26
N GLU A 2 -2.22 -12.23 -25.89
CA GLU A 2 -1.50 -11.11 -25.31
C GLU A 2 -2.37 -10.28 -24.36
N LEU A 3 -2.21 -10.47 -23.04
CA LEU A 3 -2.71 -9.51 -22.05
C LEU A 3 -2.17 -8.09 -22.31
N SER A 4 -0.99 -7.99 -22.94
CA SER A 4 -0.41 -6.74 -23.43
C SER A 4 -1.22 -6.06 -24.53
N SER A 5 -2.03 -6.79 -25.32
CA SER A 5 -2.86 -6.19 -26.39
C SER A 5 -4.21 -5.68 -25.86
N ILE A 6 -4.72 -6.25 -24.77
CA ILE A 6 -5.96 -5.79 -24.09
C ILE A 6 -5.63 -4.65 -23.12
N ALA A 7 -4.44 -4.70 -22.50
CA ALA A 7 -3.82 -3.58 -21.80
C ALA A 7 -3.31 -2.51 -22.77
N ASN A 8 -4.07 -2.21 -23.83
CA ASN A 8 -3.96 -0.92 -24.48
C ASN A 8 -4.11 0.11 -23.35
N LEU A 9 -3.02 0.83 -23.06
CA LEU A 9 -2.69 1.56 -21.83
C LEU A 9 -3.73 2.63 -21.35
N GLN A 10 -4.92 2.66 -21.94
CA GLN A 10 -5.99 3.64 -21.71
C GLN A 10 -7.23 3.06 -21.01
N CYS A 11 -7.24 1.78 -20.63
CA CYS A 11 -8.39 1.18 -19.95
C CYS A 11 -8.21 1.17 -18.43
N ASP A 12 -8.53 2.29 -17.78
CA ASP A 12 -8.48 2.45 -16.32
C ASP A 12 -9.28 1.37 -15.59
N ILE A 13 -10.35 0.87 -16.21
CA ILE A 13 -11.19 -0.21 -15.70
C ILE A 13 -10.39 -1.52 -15.59
N PHE A 14 -9.55 -1.84 -16.58
CA PHE A 14 -8.73 -3.05 -16.55
C PHE A 14 -7.68 -3.00 -15.44
N ILE A 15 -7.04 -1.84 -15.27
CA ILE A 15 -6.07 -1.62 -14.21
C ILE A 15 -6.73 -1.71 -12.83
N ASN A 16 -7.92 -1.11 -12.65
CA ASN A 16 -8.68 -1.23 -11.41
C ASN A 16 -9.14 -2.67 -11.14
N ALA A 17 -9.55 -3.41 -12.17
CA ALA A 17 -9.91 -4.82 -12.03
C ALA A 17 -8.72 -5.70 -11.62
N LEU A 18 -7.51 -5.42 -12.13
CA LEU A 18 -6.29 -6.10 -11.69
C LEU A 18 -6.00 -5.83 -10.21
N SER A 19 -6.13 -4.59 -9.76
CA SER A 19 -5.95 -4.26 -8.33
C SER A 19 -7.03 -4.88 -7.44
N ALA A 20 -8.28 -4.94 -7.91
CA ALA A 20 -9.40 -5.54 -7.19
C ALA A 20 -9.40 -7.08 -7.18
N CYS A 21 -8.72 -7.71 -8.13
CA CYS A 21 -8.57 -9.17 -8.23
C CYS A 21 -7.94 -9.79 -6.96
N ALA A 22 -7.20 -9.00 -6.17
CA ALA A 22 -6.75 -9.36 -4.82
C ALA A 22 -5.98 -10.71 -4.73
N SER A 23 -5.28 -11.09 -5.80
CA SER A 23 -4.48 -12.32 -5.85
C SER A 23 -3.01 -11.99 -6.13
N SER A 24 -2.10 -12.84 -5.67
CA SER A 24 -0.66 -12.64 -5.87
C SER A 24 -0.28 -12.51 -7.35
N SER A 25 -0.91 -13.28 -8.24
CA SER A 25 -0.68 -13.19 -9.69
C SER A 25 -1.15 -11.86 -10.29
N CYS A 26 -2.29 -11.33 -9.84
CA CYS A 26 -2.78 -10.02 -10.26
C CYS A 26 -1.84 -8.90 -9.78
N ILE A 27 -1.32 -8.98 -8.56
CA ILE A 27 -0.34 -8.03 -8.02
C ILE A 27 1.01 -8.13 -8.76
N GLN A 28 1.47 -9.33 -9.13
CA GLN A 28 2.66 -9.49 -9.96
C GLN A 28 2.49 -8.82 -11.32
N GLN A 29 1.30 -8.92 -11.92
CA GLN A 29 1.02 -8.23 -13.18
C GLN A 29 1.08 -6.71 -13.03
N ILE A 30 0.59 -6.16 -11.90
CA ILE A 30 0.76 -4.74 -11.56
C ILE A 30 2.25 -4.39 -11.45
N GLY A 31 3.04 -5.21 -10.75
CA GLY A 31 4.49 -5.04 -10.65
C GLY A 31 5.18 -5.03 -12.01
N ASN A 32 4.80 -5.92 -12.93
CA ASN A 32 5.31 -5.96 -14.29
C ASN A 32 5.00 -4.67 -15.06
N LEU A 33 3.78 -4.15 -14.91
CA LEU A 33 3.35 -2.90 -15.54
C LEU A 33 4.14 -1.70 -14.99
N ILE A 34 4.31 -1.61 -13.66
CA ILE A 34 5.10 -0.57 -12.99
C ILE A 34 6.55 -0.61 -13.47
N ASN A 35 7.17 -1.79 -13.46
CA ASN A 35 8.56 -2.00 -13.88
C ASN A 35 8.78 -1.66 -15.36
N SER A 36 7.77 -1.93 -16.21
CA SER A 36 7.82 -1.61 -17.63
C SER A 36 7.62 -0.12 -17.92
N ARG A 37 7.35 0.71 -16.90
CA ARG A 37 6.97 2.13 -17.01
C ARG A 37 5.78 2.36 -17.94
N LEU A 38 4.92 1.35 -18.06
CA LEU A 38 3.71 1.37 -18.89
C LEU A 38 2.50 1.88 -18.09
N ILE A 39 2.69 2.38 -16.88
CA ILE A 39 1.62 2.95 -16.06
C ILE A 39 1.73 4.46 -16.11
N THR A 40 0.74 5.08 -16.73
CA THR A 40 0.52 6.53 -16.71
C THR A 40 -0.55 6.94 -15.72
N ASN A 41 -1.25 5.98 -15.09
CA ASN A 41 -2.41 6.23 -14.25
C ASN A 41 -2.10 6.03 -12.75
N GLU A 42 -2.30 7.10 -11.98
CA GLU A 42 -2.10 7.18 -10.54
C GLU A 42 -3.13 6.35 -9.73
N PHE A 43 -4.30 6.04 -10.31
CA PHE A 43 -5.41 5.35 -9.64
C PHE A 43 -5.18 3.85 -9.39
N ILE A 44 -4.12 3.25 -9.96
CA ILE A 44 -3.83 1.82 -9.79
C ILE A 44 -3.67 1.43 -8.31
N PHE A 45 -3.14 2.35 -7.50
CA PHE A 45 -2.87 2.11 -6.10
C PHE A 45 -4.12 2.27 -5.22
N SER A 46 -5.09 3.11 -5.60
CA SER A 46 -6.30 3.34 -4.79
C SER A 46 -7.09 2.06 -4.55
N SER A 47 -7.21 1.21 -5.58
CA SER A 47 -7.89 -0.08 -5.46
C SER A 47 -7.12 -1.08 -4.58
N LEU A 48 -5.79 -0.99 -4.50
CA LEU A 48 -4.98 -1.80 -3.57
C LEU A 48 -5.23 -1.42 -2.12
N ALA A 49 -5.40 -0.13 -1.83
CA ALA A 49 -5.67 0.36 -0.48
C ALA A 49 -6.96 -0.21 0.12
N MET A 50 -7.92 -0.59 -0.73
CA MET A 50 -9.24 -1.09 -0.34
C MET A 50 -9.29 -2.61 -0.10
N LEU A 51 -8.18 -3.34 -0.30
CA LEU A 51 -8.15 -4.77 -0.06
C LEU A 51 -8.25 -5.06 1.46
N SER A 52 -9.39 -5.64 1.84
CA SER A 52 -9.63 -6.11 3.20
C SER A 52 -8.94 -7.46 3.42
N ASN A 53 -8.09 -7.55 4.45
CA ASN A 53 -7.39 -8.77 4.86
C ASN A 53 -6.50 -9.40 3.75
N PRO A 54 -5.50 -8.68 3.22
CA PRO A 54 -4.56 -9.24 2.27
C PRO A 54 -3.78 -10.43 2.85
N THR A 55 -3.29 -11.32 1.99
CA THR A 55 -2.46 -12.45 2.39
C THR A 55 -0.98 -12.06 2.38
N ILE A 56 -0.14 -12.86 3.04
CA ILE A 56 1.32 -12.69 2.98
C ILE A 56 1.86 -12.76 1.54
N ASP A 57 1.24 -13.54 0.65
CA ASP A 57 1.65 -13.62 -0.76
C ASP A 57 1.46 -12.29 -1.51
N ILE A 58 0.40 -11.54 -1.18
CA ILE A 58 0.18 -10.19 -1.71
C ILE A 58 1.28 -9.24 -1.22
N ILE A 59 1.59 -9.29 0.07
CA ILE A 59 2.65 -8.47 0.67
C ILE A 59 4.01 -8.80 0.08
N ASN A 60 4.33 -10.09 -0.06
CA ASN A 60 5.55 -10.57 -0.71
C ASN A 60 5.64 -10.07 -2.15
N SER A 61 4.54 -10.11 -2.90
CA SER A 61 4.51 -9.64 -4.29
C SER A 61 4.82 -8.15 -4.39
N ILE A 62 4.24 -7.32 -3.51
CA ILE A 62 4.50 -5.87 -3.48
C ILE A 62 5.95 -5.56 -3.11
N ALA A 63 6.51 -6.28 -2.14
CA ALA A 63 7.89 -6.09 -1.72
C ALA A 63 8.89 -6.30 -2.87
N THR A 64 8.53 -7.02 -3.94
CA THR A 64 9.40 -7.20 -5.12
C THR A 64 9.55 -5.94 -5.98
N PHE A 65 8.57 -5.03 -5.96
CA PHE A 65 8.56 -3.83 -6.82
C PHE A 65 8.39 -2.51 -6.05
N ILE A 66 8.40 -2.53 -4.72
CA ILE A 66 8.24 -1.34 -3.86
C ILE A 66 9.20 -0.20 -4.21
N ASP A 67 10.42 -0.53 -4.62
CA ASP A 67 11.44 0.45 -4.98
C ASP A 67 11.09 1.24 -6.25
N ASN A 68 10.21 0.69 -7.10
CA ASN A 68 9.73 1.33 -8.33
C ASN A 68 8.38 2.03 -8.15
N ILE A 69 7.76 1.93 -6.97
CA ILE A 69 6.50 2.63 -6.70
C ILE A 69 6.77 4.13 -6.58
N PRO A 70 5.99 4.98 -7.29
CA PRO A 70 6.07 6.43 -7.20
C PRO A 70 5.53 6.93 -5.85
N PHE A 71 5.93 8.14 -5.46
CA PHE A 71 5.62 8.71 -4.14
C PHE A 71 4.11 8.71 -3.80
N ASN A 72 3.25 9.07 -4.77
CA ASN A 72 1.80 9.07 -4.61
C ASN A 72 1.19 7.67 -4.37
N GLY A 73 1.89 6.59 -4.71
CA GLY A 73 1.46 5.23 -4.42
C GLY A 73 1.69 4.78 -2.98
N PHE A 74 2.56 5.44 -2.20
CA PHE A 74 2.95 4.96 -0.86
C PHE A 74 1.82 5.00 0.16
N LEU A 75 0.89 5.93 0.05
CA LEU A 75 -0.29 6.00 0.93
C LEU A 75 -1.11 4.71 0.82
N ALA A 76 -1.40 4.30 -0.41
CA ALA A 76 -2.18 3.10 -0.67
C ALA A 76 -1.46 1.81 -0.25
N ILE A 77 -0.15 1.74 -0.48
CA ILE A 77 0.66 0.60 -0.03
C ILE A 77 0.72 0.54 1.50
N SER A 78 0.86 1.68 2.17
CA SER A 78 0.81 1.78 3.64
C SER A 78 -0.53 1.28 4.18
N SER A 79 -1.65 1.69 3.57
CA SER A 79 -3.00 1.22 3.92
C SER A 79 -3.14 -0.29 3.76
N LEU A 80 -2.60 -0.86 2.68
CA LEU A 80 -2.64 -2.31 2.45
C LEU A 80 -1.79 -3.08 3.47
N VAL A 81 -0.57 -2.64 3.76
CA VAL A 81 0.28 -3.26 4.79
C VAL A 81 -0.38 -3.15 6.17
N GLN A 82 -1.04 -2.03 6.45
CA GLN A 82 -1.82 -1.87 7.68
C GLN A 82 -2.97 -2.89 7.74
N SER A 83 -3.74 -3.05 6.66
CA SER A 83 -4.81 -4.05 6.55
C SER A 83 -4.30 -5.47 6.82
N TYR A 84 -3.10 -5.82 6.32
CA TYR A 84 -2.42 -7.09 6.66
C TYR A 84 -2.09 -7.17 8.16
N CYS A 85 -1.43 -6.15 8.69
CA CYS A 85 -0.92 -6.14 10.06
C CYS A 85 -2.03 -6.19 11.11
N ILE A 86 -3.19 -5.59 10.85
CA ILE A 86 -4.35 -5.63 11.76
C ILE A 86 -4.77 -7.08 12.05
N THR A 87 -4.68 -7.97 11.06
CA THR A 87 -5.11 -9.37 11.20
C THR A 87 -3.95 -10.35 11.49
N HIS A 88 -2.70 -9.86 11.52
CA HIS A 88 -1.49 -10.68 11.71
C HIS A 88 -0.59 -10.08 12.81
N SER A 89 -0.71 -10.59 14.04
CA SER A 89 -0.02 -10.07 15.24
C SER A 89 1.51 -10.00 15.17
N ASN A 90 2.11 -10.74 14.24
CA ASN A 90 3.55 -10.86 14.05
C ASN A 90 4.05 -10.15 12.79
N CYS A 91 3.24 -9.30 12.14
CA CYS A 91 3.57 -8.72 10.84
C CYS A 91 4.91 -7.97 10.82
N GLN A 92 5.34 -7.37 11.94
CA GLN A 92 6.63 -6.68 12.05
C GLN A 92 7.85 -7.59 11.87
N MET A 93 7.70 -8.91 12.06
CA MET A 93 8.77 -9.88 11.85
C MET A 93 8.86 -10.35 10.39
N GLU A 94 7.86 -10.03 9.56
CA GLU A 94 7.85 -10.39 8.15
C GLU A 94 8.84 -9.53 7.37
N LEU A 95 9.82 -10.17 6.73
CA LEU A 95 10.87 -9.48 5.96
C LEU A 95 10.30 -8.58 4.86
N SER A 96 9.20 -9.01 4.23
CA SER A 96 8.52 -8.24 3.18
C SER A 96 7.89 -6.96 3.72
N VAL A 97 7.30 -7.01 4.93
CA VAL A 97 6.76 -5.83 5.62
C VAL A 97 7.90 -4.86 5.96
N GLN A 98 9.01 -5.38 6.52
CA GLN A 98 10.19 -4.56 6.84
C GLN A 98 10.78 -3.88 5.61
N ARG A 99 10.90 -4.61 4.49
CA ARG A 99 11.38 -4.05 3.23
C ARG A 99 10.48 -2.92 2.73
N ILE A 100 9.16 -3.10 2.80
CA ILE A 100 8.21 -2.07 2.37
C ILE A 100 8.35 -0.81 3.22
N ILE A 101 8.35 -0.96 4.54
CA ILE A 101 8.52 0.15 5.49
C ILE A 101 9.84 0.88 5.21
N HIS A 102 10.94 0.14 5.03
CA HIS A 102 12.25 0.71 4.74
C HIS A 102 12.27 1.50 3.44
N SER A 103 11.72 0.95 2.34
CA SER A 103 11.67 1.62 1.04
C SER A 103 10.86 2.91 1.10
N ILE A 104 9.69 2.90 1.76
CA ILE A 104 8.88 4.10 1.99
C ILE A 104 9.68 5.13 2.80
N SER A 105 10.25 4.71 3.92
CA SER A 105 10.98 5.61 4.84
C SER A 105 12.19 6.27 4.17
N SER A 106 12.91 5.52 3.33
CA SER A 106 14.10 6.02 2.60
C SER A 106 13.78 7.09 1.56
N LYS A 107 12.51 7.19 1.12
CA LYS A 107 12.06 8.16 0.11
C LYS A 107 11.35 9.37 0.72
N LEU A 108 11.11 9.37 2.03
CA LEU A 108 10.61 10.53 2.73
C LEU A 108 11.73 11.58 2.89
N PRO A 109 11.42 12.88 2.78
CA PRO A 109 12.36 13.94 3.10
C PRO A 109 12.92 13.80 4.52
N SER A 110 14.19 14.14 4.74
CA SER A 110 14.84 14.07 6.07
C SER A 110 14.22 15.02 7.10
N ASN A 111 13.42 15.98 6.66
CA ASN A 111 12.64 16.91 7.47
C ASN A 111 11.15 16.51 7.59
N CYS A 112 10.79 15.30 7.18
CA CYS A 112 9.47 14.73 7.43
C CYS A 112 9.40 14.27 8.88
N TYR A 113 8.66 15.02 9.70
CA TYR A 113 8.39 14.69 11.10
C TYR A 113 6.90 14.50 11.28
N VAL A 114 6.54 13.55 12.13
CA VAL A 114 5.20 13.44 12.69
C VAL A 114 4.92 14.71 13.52
N GLY A 115 4.06 15.59 13.02
CA GLY A 115 3.75 16.87 13.69
C GLY A 115 3.11 16.66 15.07
N GLN A 116 3.38 17.55 16.03
CA GLN A 116 2.83 17.48 17.40
C GLN A 116 1.30 17.56 17.44
N GLU A 117 0.65 18.20 16.46
CA GLU A 117 -0.82 18.24 16.33
C GLU A 117 -1.45 16.86 16.08
N PHE A 118 -0.64 15.86 15.71
CA PHE A 118 -1.13 14.50 15.66
C PHE A 118 -1.47 13.94 17.04
N ASP A 119 -0.99 14.48 18.16
CA ASP A 119 -1.39 13.97 19.48
C ASP A 119 -2.84 14.34 19.85
N GLU A 120 -3.35 15.49 19.41
CA GLU A 120 -4.77 15.84 19.55
C GLU A 120 -5.65 15.16 18.50
N ILE A 121 -5.15 15.04 17.26
CA ILE A 121 -5.82 14.29 16.20
C ILE A 121 -5.85 12.80 16.55
N LYS A 122 -4.82 12.25 17.20
CA LYS A 122 -4.82 10.90 17.76
C LYS A 122 -5.98 10.71 18.69
N VAL A 123 -6.27 11.63 19.61
CA VAL A 123 -7.42 11.49 20.53
C VAL A 123 -8.76 11.50 19.79
N ARG A 124 -8.94 12.34 18.77
CA ARG A 124 -10.17 12.38 17.96
C ARG A 124 -10.31 11.19 17.00
N ILE A 125 -9.21 10.81 16.35
CA ILE A 125 -9.10 9.59 15.55
C ILE A 125 -9.29 8.38 16.45
N PHE A 126 -8.78 8.37 17.69
CA PHE A 126 -9.08 7.35 18.70
C PHE A 126 -10.57 7.32 19.03
N GLN A 127 -11.22 8.46 19.19
CA GLN A 127 -12.66 8.46 19.49
C GLN A 127 -13.50 7.92 18.31
N ILE A 128 -13.06 8.13 17.06
CA ILE A 128 -13.72 7.60 15.86
C ILE A 128 -13.33 6.11 15.64
N LEU A 129 -12.05 5.78 15.82
CA LEU A 129 -11.46 4.45 15.68
C LEU A 129 -11.65 3.56 16.90
N LEU A 130 -12.10 4.00 18.07
CA LEU A 130 -12.44 3.12 19.19
C LEU A 130 -13.72 2.31 18.92
N SER A 131 -14.35 2.53 17.76
CA SER A 131 -15.28 1.56 17.16
C SER A 131 -14.61 0.51 16.25
N VAL A 132 -13.31 0.63 15.93
CA VAL A 132 -12.61 -0.17 14.89
C VAL A 132 -11.10 -0.54 15.11
N ILE A 133 -10.23 0.16 15.87
CA ILE A 133 -8.76 -0.07 15.89
C ILE A 133 -8.10 0.18 17.29
N ASP A 134 -7.22 -0.76 17.70
CA ASP A 134 -6.41 -0.82 18.93
C ASP A 134 -5.13 0.05 18.87
N ASP A 135 -4.64 0.46 20.05
CA ASP A 135 -3.67 1.52 20.38
C ASP A 135 -2.29 1.41 19.68
N ARG A 136 -1.96 0.25 19.11
CA ARG A 136 -0.61 -0.07 18.59
C ARG A 136 -0.31 0.39 17.16
N TYR A 137 -1.28 0.97 16.43
CA TYR A 137 -1.17 1.19 14.98
C TYR A 137 -1.06 2.65 14.53
N LEU A 138 -0.96 3.55 15.51
CA LEU A 138 -0.89 5.00 15.32
C LEU A 138 0.34 5.46 14.53
N SER A 139 1.45 4.73 14.63
CA SER A 139 2.73 5.11 14.03
C SER A 139 2.73 5.05 12.50
N MET A 140 1.81 4.28 11.88
CA MET A 140 1.78 4.07 10.43
C MET A 140 0.89 5.06 9.69
N ILE A 141 -0.22 5.50 10.32
CA ILE A 141 -1.16 6.47 9.72
C ILE A 141 -0.49 7.85 9.56
N ILE A 142 0.43 8.20 10.46
CA ILE A 142 1.00 9.56 10.50
C ILE A 142 2.10 9.80 9.45
N ILE A 143 2.59 8.74 8.79
CA ILE A 143 3.58 8.88 7.69
C ILE A 143 2.89 9.31 6.37
N SER A 144 1.56 9.38 6.37
CA SER A 144 0.71 9.41 5.18
C SER A 144 -0.21 10.64 5.06
N ILE A 145 -0.08 11.62 5.96
CA ILE A 145 -0.78 12.92 5.95
C ILE A 145 0.27 14.02 6.13
#